data_AF-A0A9W7SXB7-F1
#
_entry.id   AF-A0A9W7SXB7-F1
#
_cell.length_a   1.000
_cell.length_b   1.000
_cell.length_c   1.000
_cell.angle_alpha   90.00
_cell.angle_beta   90.00
_cell.angle_gamma   90.00
#
_symmetry.space_group_name_H-M   'P 1'
#
loop_
_entity.id
_entity.type
_entity.pdbx_description
1 polymer ?
#
loop_
_entity_poly.entity_id
_entity_poly.type
_entity_poly.pdbx_seq_one_letter_code
_entity_poly.pdbx_strand_id
1 'polypeptide(L)'
;MSLVNLGHVCSHLQNASLARLGLTSIPYSNLHLSLALLLHKQGFLSRLSIGGPAPPASAFPAKLPDNRRFTAAPHRDRSARSPEAALADVVMGQKTLGQLEAEGYDRETVDWVRDARLLSKEQLEHDGWDTHAIEFVMQHGQKSREQLADEGFEGETLHMALAARERMQDALDLFRTDLAHYNRECELDGKDENRMFEANMTQDAVAQRVRAILRRHGFDQRTLQFHAGPARFATPRHIEQDGITETAMGVVVSRRPVTLLPEQYRDPFATDAENVVTPFNRASRRLWLGLKYWEGEPVLRKARLISKPTKRIHLGVKELGRVVRGGQAGEVKGMRQIGEVVAVSTDRGVMEARECVERKIGGQPLCRVW
;
A
#
# COMPACT_ATOMS: atom_id res chain seq x y z
N MET A 1 17.88 20.88 -26.82
CA MET A 1 18.67 21.04 -25.56
C MET A 1 18.92 22.52 -25.30
N SER A 2 18.31 23.10 -24.26
CA SER A 2 18.60 24.49 -23.86
C SER A 2 19.86 24.54 -23.00
N LEU A 3 20.97 24.99 -23.57
CA LEU A 3 22.20 25.26 -22.81
C LEU A 3 22.03 26.43 -21.84
N VAL A 4 21.01 27.28 -22.04
CA VAL A 4 20.67 28.38 -21.12
C VAL A 4 20.20 27.80 -19.79
N ASN A 5 19.26 26.85 -19.83
CA ASN A 5 18.75 26.17 -18.64
C ASN A 5 19.84 25.38 -17.93
N LEU A 6 20.75 24.76 -18.70
CA LEU A 6 21.92 24.09 -18.14
C LEU A 6 22.83 25.07 -17.38
N GLY A 7 23.03 26.28 -17.93
CA GLY A 7 23.76 27.36 -17.25
C GLY A 7 23.15 27.70 -15.89
N HIS A 8 21.82 27.87 -15.85
CA HIS A 8 21.10 28.11 -14.59
C HIS A 8 21.26 26.94 -13.62
N VAL A 9 21.17 25.69 -14.09
CA VAL A 9 21.37 24.50 -13.25
C VAL A 9 22.78 24.44 -12.67
N CYS A 10 23.82 24.69 -13.46
CA CYS A 10 25.20 24.70 -12.95
C CYS A 10 25.40 25.78 -11.87
N SER A 11 24.93 27.01 -12.12
CA SER A 11 24.98 28.08 -11.12
C SER A 11 24.18 27.75 -9.86
N HIS A 12 22.98 27.17 -10.02
CA HIS A 12 22.12 26.75 -8.91
C HIS A 12 22.78 25.67 -8.05
N LEU A 13 23.35 24.63 -8.66
CA LEU A 13 24.06 23.57 -7.95
C LEU A 13 25.26 24.11 -7.19
N GLN A 14 26.05 24.98 -7.82
CA GLN A 14 27.18 25.62 -7.15
C GLN A 14 26.73 26.45 -5.95
N ASN A 15 25.70 27.29 -6.12
CA ASN A 15 25.20 28.15 -5.05
C ASN A 15 24.58 27.34 -3.90
N ALA A 16 23.77 26.33 -4.20
CA ALA A 16 23.16 25.46 -3.20
C ALA A 16 24.22 24.68 -2.42
N SER A 17 25.25 24.20 -3.12
CA SER A 17 26.37 23.50 -2.51
C SER A 17 27.18 24.39 -1.57
N LEU A 18 27.54 25.61 -2.02
CA LEU A 18 28.24 26.60 -1.20
C LEU A 18 27.41 27.09 -0.01
N ALA A 19 26.08 27.17 -0.16
CA ALA A 19 25.15 27.48 0.92
C ALA A 19 24.93 26.33 1.91
N ARG A 20 25.60 25.18 1.71
CA ARG A 20 25.54 23.99 2.60
C ARG A 20 24.13 23.40 2.76
N LEU A 21 23.31 23.45 1.71
CA LEU A 21 22.00 22.81 1.71
C LEU A 21 22.13 21.28 1.61
N GLY A 22 21.43 20.52 2.45
CA GLY A 22 21.45 19.04 2.32
C GLY A 22 20.72 18.52 1.07
N LEU A 23 19.74 19.27 0.59
CA LEU A 23 18.86 18.90 -0.51
C LEU A 23 18.57 20.12 -1.38
N THR A 24 18.50 19.93 -2.69
CA THR A 24 18.09 20.97 -3.64
C THR A 24 17.26 20.38 -4.77
N SER A 25 16.56 21.21 -5.55
CA SER A 25 15.77 20.76 -6.69
C SER A 25 16.03 21.57 -7.95
N ILE A 26 16.03 20.89 -9.10
CA ILE A 26 16.16 21.49 -10.43
C ILE A 26 14.97 21.09 -11.33
N PRO A 27 14.62 21.89 -12.35
CA PRO A 27 13.55 21.53 -13.29
C PRO A 27 13.82 20.20 -14.00
N TYR A 28 12.79 19.38 -14.18
CA TYR A 28 12.93 18.11 -14.90
C TYR A 28 13.18 18.33 -16.40
N SER A 29 14.19 17.66 -16.93
CA SER A 29 14.38 17.44 -18.37
C SER A 29 15.26 16.21 -18.59
N ASN A 30 15.19 15.58 -19.77
CA ASN A 30 16.03 14.42 -20.08
C ASN A 30 17.54 14.74 -19.98
N LEU A 31 17.94 15.96 -20.33
CA LEU A 31 19.33 16.42 -20.19
C LEU A 31 19.72 16.57 -18.72
N HIS A 32 18.87 17.21 -17.91
CA HIS A 32 19.16 17.40 -16.49
C HIS A 32 19.21 16.06 -15.76
N LEU A 33 18.31 15.13 -16.10
CA LEU A 33 18.29 13.80 -15.53
C LEU A 33 19.57 13.03 -15.88
N SER A 34 19.98 13.00 -17.15
CA SER A 34 21.21 12.33 -17.58
C SER A 34 22.47 12.94 -16.94
N LEU A 35 22.54 14.27 -16.82
CA LEU A 35 23.63 14.93 -16.10
C LEU A 35 23.60 14.58 -14.60
N ALA A 36 22.43 14.63 -13.95
CA ALA A 36 22.31 14.32 -12.52
C ALA A 36 22.68 12.85 -12.22
N LEU A 37 22.29 11.92 -13.10
CA LEU A 37 22.71 10.52 -13.03
C LEU A 37 24.22 10.37 -13.16
N LEU A 38 24.85 11.10 -14.10
CA LEU A 38 26.30 11.11 -14.25
C LEU A 38 26.98 11.64 -12.97
N LEU A 39 26.50 12.76 -12.42
CA LEU A 39 27.06 13.33 -11.19
C LEU A 39 26.85 12.42 -9.97
N HIS A 40 25.74 11.69 -9.92
CA HIS A 40 25.50 10.67 -8.91
C HIS A 40 26.48 9.49 -9.05
N LYS A 41 26.66 8.97 -10.28
CA LYS A 41 27.63 7.90 -10.60
C LYS A 41 29.07 8.30 -10.25
N GLN A 42 29.45 9.56 -10.50
CA GLN A 42 30.77 10.11 -10.18
C GLN A 42 30.91 10.52 -8.71
N GLY A 43 29.88 10.31 -7.89
CA GLY A 43 29.94 10.51 -6.45
C GLY A 43 29.74 11.95 -5.97
N PHE A 44 29.42 12.92 -6.84
CA PHE A 44 29.13 14.31 -6.45
C PHE A 44 27.79 14.48 -5.75
N LEU A 45 26.79 13.65 -6.09
CA LEU A 45 25.45 13.68 -5.51
C LEU A 45 25.19 12.41 -4.69
N SER A 46 24.53 12.55 -3.53
CA SER A 46 24.16 11.43 -2.65
C SER A 46 22.91 10.71 -3.09
N ARG A 47 21.93 11.45 -3.60
CA ARG A 47 20.61 10.92 -3.97
C ARG A 47 20.04 11.68 -5.17
N LEU A 48 19.23 10.97 -5.95
CA LEU A 48 18.44 11.48 -7.06
C LEU A 48 17.03 10.91 -6.97
N SER A 49 16.02 11.78 -6.95
CA SER A 49 14.60 11.37 -6.98
C SER A 49 13.80 12.33 -7.84
N ILE A 50 12.80 11.81 -8.57
CA ILE A 50 11.87 12.65 -9.34
C ILE A 50 10.65 12.92 -8.45
N GLY A 51 10.29 14.20 -8.31
CA GLY A 51 9.18 14.62 -7.45
C GLY A 51 8.46 15.84 -8.01
N GLY A 52 7.46 16.30 -7.27
CA GLY A 52 6.74 17.55 -7.55
C GLY A 52 7.53 18.81 -7.13
N PRO A 53 6.84 19.95 -7.02
CA PRO A 53 7.42 21.19 -6.49
C PRO A 53 7.83 21.08 -5.01
N ALA A 54 7.25 20.14 -4.27
CA ALA A 54 7.63 19.78 -2.91
C ALA A 54 8.62 18.58 -2.88
N PRO A 55 9.51 18.50 -1.88
CA PRO A 55 10.44 17.39 -1.75
C PRO A 55 9.70 16.08 -1.52
N PRO A 56 10.05 14.98 -2.22
CA PRO A 56 9.44 13.69 -2.00
C PRO A 56 9.76 13.18 -0.60
N ALA A 57 8.87 12.37 -0.01
CA ALA A 57 9.08 11.81 1.31
C ALA A 57 10.36 10.96 1.36
N SER A 58 10.66 10.28 0.25
CA SER A 58 11.90 9.53 0.04
C SER A 58 13.17 10.38 0.07
N ALA A 59 13.11 11.72 -0.07
CA ALA A 59 14.27 12.59 0.01
C ALA A 59 14.80 12.76 1.44
N PHE A 60 13.95 12.59 2.45
CA PHE A 60 14.34 12.67 3.84
C PHE A 60 14.79 11.28 4.35
N PRO A 61 15.67 11.20 5.37
CA PRO A 61 15.82 9.95 6.10
C PRO A 61 14.44 9.51 6.59
N ALA A 62 14.15 8.21 6.53
CA ALA A 62 12.92 7.68 7.10
C ALA A 62 12.79 8.23 8.52
N LYS A 63 11.70 8.94 8.81
CA LYS A 63 11.39 9.30 10.19
C LYS A 63 11.49 8.00 10.98
N LEU A 64 12.19 7.99 12.12
CA LEU A 64 11.94 6.95 13.12
C LEU A 64 10.41 6.85 13.23
N PRO A 65 9.81 5.65 13.18
CA PRO A 65 8.38 5.54 13.35
C PRO A 65 8.02 6.32 14.62
N ASP A 66 7.33 7.44 14.42
CA ASP A 66 6.94 8.28 15.53
C ASP A 66 5.80 7.55 16.21
N ASN A 67 6.13 6.66 17.14
CA ASN A 67 5.16 5.90 17.93
C ASN A 67 4.27 6.83 18.80
N ARG A 68 4.40 8.15 18.68
CA ARG A 68 3.59 9.15 19.39
C ARG A 68 2.56 9.85 18.53
N ARG A 69 2.43 9.51 17.24
CA ARG A 69 1.32 9.95 16.40
C ARG A 69 0.79 8.80 15.56
N PHE A 70 -0.34 8.23 15.96
CA PHE A 70 -1.28 7.66 15.01
C PHE A 70 -1.71 8.79 14.06
N THR A 71 -0.99 9.03 12.98
CA THR A 71 -1.44 9.95 11.95
C THR A 71 -2.52 9.26 11.13
N ALA A 72 -3.75 9.76 11.22
CA ALA A 72 -4.91 9.34 10.44
C ALA A 72 -4.86 9.79 8.95
N ALA A 73 -3.67 10.08 8.40
CA ALA A 73 -3.49 10.51 7.01
C ALA A 73 -3.00 9.32 6.15
N PRO A 74 -3.68 9.00 5.04
CA PRO A 74 -3.73 7.64 4.49
C PRO A 74 -2.50 7.25 3.64
N HIS A 75 -2.18 5.94 3.67
CA HIS A 75 -1.26 5.29 2.73
C HIS A 75 -1.67 5.47 1.25
N ARG A 76 -2.95 5.76 1.00
CA ARG A 76 -3.50 6.06 -0.34
C ARG A 76 -2.96 7.35 -0.97
N ASP A 77 -2.58 8.35 -0.18
CA ASP A 77 -1.96 9.60 -0.69
C ASP A 77 -0.56 9.36 -1.27
N ARG A 78 0.05 8.19 -1.00
CA ARG A 78 1.40 7.84 -1.48
C ARG A 78 1.40 6.92 -2.70
N SER A 79 0.35 6.12 -2.92
CA SER A 79 0.30 5.16 -4.03
C SER A 79 -1.13 4.84 -4.46
N ALA A 80 -1.41 5.15 -5.74
CA ALA A 80 -2.68 4.82 -6.40
C ALA A 80 -2.91 3.32 -6.60
N ARG A 81 -1.88 2.48 -6.46
CA ARG A 81 -1.93 1.00 -6.58
C ARG A 81 -1.71 0.29 -5.25
N SER A 82 -2.09 0.93 -4.15
CA SER A 82 -2.01 0.31 -2.82
C SER A 82 -3.09 -0.78 -2.65
N PRO A 83 -2.84 -1.82 -1.84
CA PRO A 83 -3.85 -2.83 -1.51
C PRO A 83 -5.14 -2.21 -0.97
N GLU A 84 -5.03 -1.23 -0.07
CA GLU A 84 -6.19 -0.55 0.53
C GLU A 84 -7.02 0.21 -0.52
N ALA A 85 -6.39 0.75 -1.56
CA ALA A 85 -7.10 1.38 -2.69
C ALA A 85 -7.85 0.35 -3.55
N ALA A 86 -7.25 -0.82 -3.78
CA ALA A 86 -7.90 -1.91 -4.50
C ALA A 86 -9.13 -2.44 -3.76
N LEU A 87 -9.03 -2.59 -2.43
CA LEU A 87 -10.16 -2.99 -1.59
C LEU A 87 -11.29 -1.96 -1.64
N ALA A 88 -10.95 -0.68 -1.54
CA ALA A 88 -11.92 0.41 -1.66
C ALA A 88 -12.69 0.35 -2.99
N ASP A 89 -12.00 0.17 -4.12
CA ASP A 89 -12.62 0.09 -5.44
C ASP A 89 -13.59 -1.09 -5.57
N VAL A 90 -13.26 -2.23 -4.96
CA VAL A 90 -14.12 -3.43 -4.97
C VAL A 90 -15.34 -3.25 -4.08
N VAL A 91 -15.17 -2.70 -2.87
CA VAL A 91 -16.27 -2.52 -1.91
C VAL A 91 -17.23 -1.42 -2.35
N MET A 92 -16.74 -0.40 -3.04
CA MET A 92 -17.57 0.64 -3.66
C MET A 92 -18.27 0.15 -4.95
N GLY A 93 -18.03 -1.10 -5.39
CA GLY A 93 -18.61 -1.67 -6.60
C GLY A 93 -18.08 -1.04 -7.89
N GLN A 94 -16.97 -0.30 -7.83
CA GLN A 94 -16.38 0.37 -8.99
C GLN A 94 -15.58 -0.61 -9.88
N LYS A 95 -14.99 -1.63 -9.27
CA LYS A 95 -14.17 -2.64 -9.98
C LYS A 95 -14.46 -4.05 -9.51
N THR A 96 -14.31 -4.99 -10.44
CA THR A 96 -14.28 -6.43 -10.14
C THR A 96 -12.86 -6.90 -9.88
N LEU A 97 -12.69 -8.03 -9.20
CA LEU A 97 -11.36 -8.63 -8.96
C LEU A 97 -10.60 -8.89 -10.27
N GLY A 98 -11.29 -9.32 -11.34
CA GLY A 98 -10.67 -9.52 -12.65
C GLY A 98 -10.22 -8.22 -13.34
N GLN A 99 -10.90 -7.10 -13.08
CA GLN A 99 -10.45 -5.78 -13.57
C GLN A 99 -9.19 -5.30 -12.83
N LEU A 100 -9.04 -5.62 -11.54
CA LEU A 100 -7.80 -5.32 -10.82
C LEU A 100 -6.61 -6.09 -11.40
N GLU A 101 -6.79 -7.38 -11.73
CA GLU A 101 -5.74 -8.16 -12.40
C GLU A 101 -5.35 -7.56 -13.75
N ALA A 102 -6.33 -7.10 -14.55
CA ALA A 102 -6.09 -6.46 -15.84
C ALA A 102 -5.35 -5.10 -15.72
N GLU A 103 -5.56 -4.36 -14.63
CA GLU A 103 -4.86 -3.10 -14.34
C GLU A 103 -3.40 -3.31 -13.85
N GLY A 104 -3.01 -4.56 -13.61
CA GLY A 104 -1.66 -4.95 -13.21
C GLY A 104 -1.41 -4.81 -11.71
N TYR A 105 -2.41 -5.10 -10.88
CA TYR A 105 -2.20 -5.35 -9.44
C TYR A 105 -1.52 -6.70 -9.22
N ASP A 106 -0.67 -6.77 -8.19
CA ASP A 106 0.03 -8.00 -7.83
C ASP A 106 -0.97 -9.07 -7.35
N ARG A 107 -0.69 -10.34 -7.65
CA ARG A 107 -1.56 -11.46 -7.25
C ARG A 107 -1.80 -11.50 -5.73
N GLU A 108 -0.75 -11.25 -4.96
CA GLU A 108 -0.83 -11.15 -3.49
C GLU A 108 -1.81 -10.06 -3.04
N THR A 109 -1.87 -8.94 -3.77
CA THR A 109 -2.81 -7.86 -3.48
C THR A 109 -4.24 -8.28 -3.78
N VAL A 110 -4.47 -8.94 -4.93
CA VAL A 110 -5.81 -9.39 -5.32
C VAL A 110 -6.36 -10.46 -4.37
N ASP A 111 -5.50 -11.39 -3.94
CA ASP A 111 -5.86 -12.41 -2.95
C ASP A 111 -6.14 -11.77 -1.59
N TRP A 112 -5.31 -10.82 -1.16
CA TRP A 112 -5.57 -10.06 0.06
C TRP A 112 -6.92 -9.31 0.00
N VAL A 113 -7.25 -8.64 -1.11
CA VAL A 113 -8.55 -7.96 -1.28
C VAL A 113 -9.72 -8.95 -1.23
N ARG A 114 -9.54 -10.16 -1.78
CA ARG A 114 -10.56 -11.21 -1.78
C ARG A 114 -10.94 -11.63 -0.36
N ASP A 115 -9.96 -11.67 0.54
CA ASP A 115 -10.15 -12.08 1.92
C ASP A 115 -10.56 -10.89 2.81
N ALA A 116 -9.92 -9.73 2.65
CA ALA A 116 -10.17 -8.53 3.46
C ALA A 116 -11.58 -7.93 3.28
N ARG A 117 -12.24 -8.23 2.16
CA ARG A 117 -13.65 -7.82 1.93
C ARG A 117 -14.67 -8.67 2.69
N LEU A 118 -14.27 -9.76 3.34
CA LEU A 118 -15.19 -10.60 4.13
C LEU A 118 -15.43 -9.96 5.50
N LEU A 119 -16.69 -9.96 5.94
CA LEU A 119 -17.05 -9.52 7.29
C LEU A 119 -16.47 -10.49 8.34
N SER A 120 -16.05 -9.90 9.47
CA SER A 120 -15.61 -10.63 10.64
C SER A 120 -16.79 -11.34 11.32
N LYS A 121 -16.48 -12.31 12.19
CA LYS A 121 -17.50 -12.96 13.03
C LYS A 121 -18.31 -11.93 13.81
N GLU A 122 -17.63 -10.99 14.48
CA GLU A 122 -18.27 -9.95 15.31
C GLU A 122 -19.21 -9.06 14.50
N GLN A 123 -18.82 -8.70 13.26
CA GLN A 123 -19.65 -7.89 12.38
C GLN A 123 -20.91 -8.64 11.95
N LEU A 124 -20.78 -9.92 11.59
CA LEU A 124 -21.93 -10.75 11.22
C LEU A 124 -22.90 -10.96 12.40
N GLU A 125 -22.38 -11.09 13.61
CA GLU A 125 -23.20 -11.15 14.83
C GLU A 125 -23.88 -9.81 15.10
N HIS A 126 -23.21 -8.68 14.89
CA HIS A 126 -23.79 -7.35 15.03
C HIS A 126 -24.95 -7.10 14.05
N ASP A 127 -24.81 -7.58 12.81
CA ASP A 127 -25.84 -7.52 11.77
C ASP A 127 -27.03 -8.47 12.03
N GLY A 128 -26.96 -9.32 13.07
CA GLY A 128 -28.04 -10.22 13.46
C GLY A 128 -28.09 -11.54 12.67
N TRP A 129 -27.00 -11.92 12.00
CA TRP A 129 -26.93 -13.22 11.29
C TRP A 129 -26.86 -14.41 12.25
N ASP A 130 -26.48 -14.16 13.51
CA ASP A 130 -26.58 -15.13 14.61
C ASP A 130 -28.03 -15.60 14.80
N THR A 131 -28.99 -14.68 14.77
CA THR A 131 -30.40 -14.97 15.00
C THR A 131 -30.96 -15.79 13.84
N HIS A 132 -30.54 -15.52 12.61
CA HIS A 132 -30.89 -16.32 11.44
C HIS A 132 -30.34 -17.75 11.53
N ALA A 133 -29.09 -17.91 12.01
CA ALA A 133 -28.50 -19.22 12.23
C ALA A 133 -29.24 -20.00 13.34
N ILE A 134 -29.66 -19.32 14.41
CA ILE A 134 -30.45 -19.94 15.50
C ILE A 134 -31.81 -20.41 15.00
N GLU A 135 -32.55 -19.57 14.27
CA GLU A 135 -33.85 -19.98 13.73
C GLU A 135 -33.71 -21.15 12.75
N PHE A 136 -32.63 -21.18 11.96
CA PHE A 136 -32.32 -22.33 11.11
C PHE A 136 -32.10 -23.62 11.92
N VAL A 137 -31.34 -23.55 13.01
CA VAL A 137 -31.15 -24.69 13.93
C VAL A 137 -32.48 -25.12 14.56
N MET A 138 -33.30 -24.18 15.03
CA MET A 138 -34.61 -24.49 15.63
C MET A 138 -35.56 -25.16 14.62
N GLN A 139 -35.51 -24.75 13.35
CA GLN A 139 -36.40 -25.26 12.31
C GLN A 139 -35.98 -26.62 11.75
N HIS A 140 -34.67 -26.87 11.60
CA HIS A 140 -34.15 -28.06 10.91
C HIS A 140 -33.37 -29.03 11.81
N GLY A 141 -33.02 -28.63 13.04
CA GLY A 141 -32.15 -29.40 13.94
C GLY A 141 -32.74 -30.69 14.49
N GLN A 142 -34.04 -30.96 14.33
CA GLN A 142 -34.68 -32.22 14.70
C GLN A 142 -34.99 -33.13 13.49
N LYS A 143 -34.74 -32.66 12.27
CA LYS A 143 -35.04 -33.41 11.04
C LYS A 143 -33.99 -34.48 10.77
N SER A 144 -34.44 -35.61 10.24
CA SER A 144 -33.54 -36.68 9.78
C SER A 144 -32.86 -36.30 8.46
N ARG A 145 -31.76 -36.99 8.13
CA ARG A 145 -31.03 -36.77 6.87
C ARG A 145 -31.92 -36.97 5.64
N GLU A 146 -32.84 -37.92 5.71
CA GLU A 146 -33.80 -38.22 4.64
C GLU A 146 -34.79 -37.07 4.46
N GLN A 147 -35.35 -36.55 5.55
CA GLN A 147 -36.24 -35.38 5.52
C GLN A 147 -35.55 -34.11 5.02
N LEU A 148 -34.26 -33.93 5.32
CA LEU A 148 -33.48 -32.80 4.79
C LEU A 148 -33.19 -32.97 3.28
N ALA A 149 -32.95 -34.20 2.82
CA ALA A 149 -32.79 -34.47 1.40
C ALA A 149 -34.10 -34.22 0.63
N ASP A 150 -35.24 -34.60 1.21
CA ASP A 150 -36.58 -34.35 0.64
C ASP A 150 -36.92 -32.85 0.57
N GLU A 151 -36.38 -32.04 1.49
CA GLU A 151 -36.48 -30.57 1.47
C GLU A 151 -35.53 -29.90 0.46
N GLY A 152 -34.73 -30.68 -0.27
CA GLY A 152 -33.84 -30.20 -1.33
C GLY A 152 -32.49 -29.66 -0.83
N PHE A 153 -32.06 -30.02 0.39
CA PHE A 153 -30.72 -29.68 0.86
C PHE A 153 -29.66 -30.56 0.18
N GLU A 154 -28.74 -29.93 -0.56
CA GLU A 154 -27.67 -30.60 -1.30
C GLU A 154 -26.29 -29.93 -1.04
N GLY A 155 -25.22 -30.72 -1.11
CA GLY A 155 -23.85 -30.19 -1.00
C GLY A 155 -23.54 -29.47 0.32
N GLU A 156 -23.12 -28.21 0.24
CA GLU A 156 -22.75 -27.39 1.40
C GLU A 156 -23.96 -27.07 2.30
N THR A 157 -25.17 -26.95 1.73
CA THR A 157 -26.38 -26.66 2.52
C THR A 157 -26.79 -27.85 3.38
N LEU A 158 -26.62 -29.08 2.86
CA LEU A 158 -26.83 -30.31 3.63
C LEU A 158 -25.82 -30.45 4.76
N HIS A 159 -24.54 -30.13 4.51
CA HIS A 159 -23.51 -30.15 5.55
C HIS A 159 -23.85 -29.19 6.70
N MET A 160 -24.31 -27.97 6.38
CA MET A 160 -24.73 -27.00 7.41
C MET A 160 -25.97 -27.46 8.17
N ALA A 161 -26.93 -28.12 7.51
CA ALA A 161 -28.11 -28.68 8.16
C ALA A 161 -27.76 -29.84 9.11
N LEU A 162 -26.82 -30.71 8.73
CA LEU A 162 -26.34 -31.78 9.61
C LEU A 162 -25.58 -31.22 10.83
N ALA A 163 -24.74 -30.20 10.64
CA ALA A 163 -24.07 -29.52 11.75
C ALA A 163 -25.07 -28.81 12.68
N ALA A 164 -26.16 -28.26 12.13
CA ALA A 164 -27.25 -27.68 12.92
C ALA A 164 -27.95 -28.74 13.78
N ARG A 165 -28.11 -29.97 13.27
CA ARG A 165 -28.67 -31.11 14.02
C ARG A 165 -27.82 -31.47 15.24
N GLU A 166 -26.51 -31.61 15.06
CA GLU A 166 -25.59 -31.91 16.16
C GLU A 166 -25.66 -30.82 17.24
N ARG A 167 -25.61 -29.54 16.84
CA ARG A 167 -25.75 -28.40 17.77
C ARG A 167 -27.09 -28.38 18.50
N MET A 168 -28.19 -28.76 17.84
CA MET A 168 -29.49 -28.84 18.48
C MET A 168 -29.51 -29.93 19.56
N GLN A 169 -28.88 -31.08 19.31
CA GLN A 169 -28.77 -32.16 20.29
C GLN A 169 -27.94 -31.72 21.49
N ASP A 170 -26.78 -31.11 21.26
CA ASP A 170 -25.92 -30.58 22.32
C ASP A 170 -26.65 -29.53 23.18
N ALA A 171 -27.40 -28.62 22.54
CA ALA A 171 -28.15 -27.59 23.26
C ALA A 171 -29.28 -28.18 24.12
N LEU A 172 -29.95 -29.24 23.66
CA LEU A 172 -30.98 -29.95 24.44
C LEU A 172 -30.37 -30.71 25.62
N ASP A 173 -29.21 -31.32 25.44
CA ASP A 173 -28.52 -32.05 26.52
C ASP A 173 -27.98 -31.10 27.59
N LEU A 174 -27.46 -29.95 27.19
CA LEU A 174 -27.09 -28.87 28.11
C LEU A 174 -28.31 -28.32 28.85
N PHE A 175 -29.42 -28.08 28.16
CA PHE A 175 -30.67 -27.64 28.77
C PHE A 175 -31.17 -28.62 29.85
N ARG A 176 -31.14 -29.93 29.56
CA ARG A 176 -31.51 -30.98 30.52
C ARG A 176 -30.57 -31.02 31.72
N THR A 177 -29.28 -30.81 31.49
CA THR A 177 -28.27 -30.75 32.55
C THR A 177 -28.49 -29.54 33.45
N ASP A 178 -28.74 -28.36 32.88
CA ASP A 178 -29.04 -27.13 33.62
C ASP A 178 -30.33 -27.26 34.45
N LEU A 179 -31.37 -27.90 33.89
CA LEU A 179 -32.59 -28.21 34.63
C LEU A 179 -32.34 -29.17 35.80
N ALA A 180 -31.55 -30.23 35.59
CA ALA A 180 -31.22 -31.18 36.64
C ALA A 180 -30.42 -30.52 37.77
N HIS A 181 -29.49 -29.62 37.44
CA HIS A 181 -28.75 -28.84 38.41
C HIS A 181 -29.65 -27.90 39.21
N TYR A 182 -30.48 -27.11 38.52
CA TYR A 182 -31.44 -26.20 39.16
C TYR A 182 -32.40 -26.93 40.11
N ASN A 183 -32.92 -28.08 39.67
CA ASN A 183 -33.79 -28.89 40.52
C ASN A 183 -33.07 -29.40 41.75
N ARG A 184 -31.83 -29.89 41.59
CA ARG A 184 -30.98 -30.35 42.72
C ARG A 184 -30.74 -29.23 43.74
N GLU A 185 -30.47 -28.01 43.29
CA GLU A 185 -30.34 -26.85 44.19
C GLU A 185 -31.64 -26.53 44.93
N CYS A 186 -32.79 -26.62 44.26
CA CYS A 186 -34.08 -26.42 44.91
C CYS A 186 -34.36 -27.46 46.00
N GLU A 187 -33.92 -28.73 45.83
CA GLU A 187 -34.05 -29.76 46.86
C GLU A 187 -33.18 -29.45 48.09
N LEU A 188 -31.95 -28.96 47.87
CA LEU A 188 -31.01 -28.61 48.94
C LEU A 188 -31.49 -27.39 49.75
N ASP A 189 -32.12 -26.42 49.08
CA ASP A 189 -32.69 -25.22 49.69
C ASP A 189 -34.06 -25.45 50.35
N GLY A 190 -34.63 -26.66 50.25
CA GLY A 190 -35.96 -27.00 50.78
C GLY A 190 -37.12 -26.31 50.05
N LYS A 191 -36.90 -25.86 48.80
CA LYS A 191 -37.87 -25.14 47.96
C LYS A 191 -38.45 -26.06 46.88
N ASP A 192 -39.04 -27.17 47.29
CA ASP A 192 -39.56 -28.18 46.36
C ASP A 192 -40.66 -27.67 45.43
N GLU A 193 -41.40 -26.64 45.85
CA GLU A 193 -42.44 -25.98 45.03
C GLU A 193 -41.87 -25.30 43.76
N ASN A 194 -40.56 -25.02 43.72
CA ASN A 194 -39.91 -24.34 42.59
C ASN A 194 -39.27 -25.29 41.58
N ARG A 195 -39.33 -26.62 41.78
CA ARG A 195 -38.73 -27.60 40.84
C ARG A 195 -39.40 -27.50 39.47
N MET A 196 -38.60 -27.51 38.42
CA MET A 196 -39.04 -27.43 37.02
C MET A 196 -38.76 -28.74 36.28
N PHE A 197 -39.80 -29.40 35.79
CA PHE A 197 -39.68 -30.60 34.95
C PHE A 197 -39.99 -30.26 33.49
N GLU A 198 -39.20 -30.81 32.56
CA GLU A 198 -39.39 -30.64 31.12
C GLU A 198 -40.82 -31.00 30.68
N ALA A 199 -41.42 -32.03 31.30
CA ALA A 199 -42.80 -32.48 31.04
C ALA A 199 -43.90 -31.46 31.40
N ASN A 200 -43.60 -30.50 32.28
CA ASN A 200 -44.55 -29.48 32.73
C ASN A 200 -44.30 -28.10 32.06
N MET A 201 -43.30 -28.01 31.18
CA MET A 201 -42.98 -26.77 30.46
C MET A 201 -43.74 -26.68 29.14
N THR A 202 -44.13 -25.47 28.76
CA THR A 202 -44.67 -25.23 27.41
C THR A 202 -43.56 -25.37 26.37
N GLN A 203 -43.90 -25.82 25.16
CA GLN A 203 -42.94 -25.93 24.05
C GLN A 203 -42.23 -24.60 23.76
N ASP A 204 -42.94 -23.48 23.93
CA ASP A 204 -42.36 -22.13 23.78
C ASP A 204 -41.32 -21.80 24.85
N ALA A 205 -41.54 -22.22 26.11
CA ALA A 205 -40.58 -21.99 27.19
C ALA A 205 -39.29 -22.81 26.98
N VAL A 206 -39.42 -24.05 26.48
CA VAL A 206 -38.27 -24.88 26.09
C VAL A 206 -37.52 -24.23 24.93
N ALA A 207 -38.24 -23.80 23.89
CA ALA A 207 -37.64 -23.13 22.74
C ALA A 207 -36.89 -21.84 23.11
N GLN A 208 -37.43 -21.03 24.03
CA GLN A 208 -36.75 -19.83 24.53
C GLN A 208 -35.44 -20.16 25.25
N ARG A 209 -35.42 -21.21 26.09
CA ARG A 209 -34.20 -21.62 26.78
C ARG A 209 -33.16 -22.21 25.83
N VAL A 210 -33.58 -23.01 24.86
CA VAL A 210 -32.69 -23.54 23.82
C VAL A 210 -32.10 -22.41 22.97
N ARG A 211 -32.90 -21.41 22.56
CA ARG A 211 -32.40 -20.20 21.89
C ARG A 211 -31.36 -19.45 22.73
N ALA A 212 -31.56 -19.35 24.04
CA ALA A 212 -30.60 -18.71 24.95
C ALA A 212 -29.27 -19.47 25.04
N ILE A 213 -29.33 -20.81 25.07
CA ILE A 213 -28.13 -21.67 25.04
C ILE A 213 -27.40 -21.51 23.71
N LEU A 214 -28.11 -21.56 22.58
CA LEU A 214 -27.52 -21.37 21.26
C LEU A 214 -26.87 -19.98 21.10
N ARG A 215 -27.51 -18.91 21.61
CA ARG A 215 -26.89 -17.57 21.67
C ARG A 215 -25.61 -17.55 22.50
N ARG A 216 -25.61 -18.26 23.64
CA ARG A 216 -24.45 -18.31 24.54
C ARG A 216 -23.25 -19.04 23.94
N HIS A 217 -23.49 -20.12 23.19
CA HIS A 217 -22.43 -20.87 22.52
C HIS A 217 -21.94 -20.20 21.23
N GLY A 218 -22.81 -19.42 20.57
CA GLY A 218 -22.48 -18.68 19.35
C GLY A 218 -22.20 -19.59 18.14
N PHE A 219 -21.82 -18.97 17.03
CA PHE A 219 -21.57 -19.69 15.77
C PHE A 219 -20.16 -19.40 15.23
N ASP A 220 -19.65 -20.30 14.40
CA ASP A 220 -18.39 -20.08 13.69
C ASP A 220 -18.60 -19.07 12.55
N GLN A 221 -17.54 -18.32 12.20
CA GLN A 221 -17.59 -17.32 11.13
C GLN A 221 -18.10 -17.93 9.81
N ARG A 222 -17.68 -19.16 9.49
CA ARG A 222 -18.11 -19.86 8.26
C ARG A 222 -19.62 -20.12 8.25
N THR A 223 -20.21 -20.51 9.39
CA THR A 223 -21.65 -20.72 9.49
C THR A 223 -22.41 -19.40 9.29
N LEU A 224 -21.95 -18.32 9.93
CA LEU A 224 -22.55 -17.01 9.77
C LEU A 224 -22.44 -16.49 8.33
N GLN A 225 -21.28 -16.65 7.69
CA GLN A 225 -21.05 -16.27 6.29
C GLN A 225 -21.93 -17.07 5.32
N PHE A 226 -22.21 -18.33 5.64
CA PHE A 226 -23.12 -19.16 4.84
C PHE A 226 -24.54 -18.58 4.87
N HIS A 227 -25.07 -18.26 6.06
CA HIS A 227 -26.39 -17.66 6.21
C HIS A 227 -26.48 -16.24 5.64
N ALA A 228 -25.42 -15.45 5.78
CA ALA A 228 -25.34 -14.10 5.22
C ALA A 228 -25.32 -14.08 3.68
N GLY A 229 -24.87 -15.17 3.03
CA GLY A 229 -24.84 -15.28 1.57
C GLY A 229 -24.10 -14.10 0.92
N PRO A 230 -24.75 -13.24 0.10
CA PRO A 230 -24.12 -12.06 -0.48
C PRO A 230 -23.81 -10.95 0.55
N ALA A 231 -24.49 -10.92 1.69
CA ALA A 231 -24.27 -9.93 2.75
C ALA A 231 -23.00 -10.20 3.58
N ARG A 232 -22.31 -11.32 3.33
CA ARG A 232 -21.01 -11.62 3.98
C ARG A 232 -19.88 -10.68 3.55
N PHE A 233 -20.10 -9.88 2.51
CA PHE A 233 -19.11 -8.94 1.99
C PHE A 233 -19.31 -7.57 2.63
N ALA A 234 -18.20 -6.94 3.03
CA ALA A 234 -18.20 -5.61 3.60
C ALA A 234 -18.79 -4.59 2.63
N THR A 235 -19.64 -3.72 3.15
CA THR A 235 -20.14 -2.53 2.43
C THR A 235 -19.34 -1.30 2.85
N PRO A 236 -19.44 -0.17 2.13
CA PRO A 236 -18.75 1.06 2.53
C PRO A 236 -19.07 1.48 3.97
N ARG A 237 -20.32 1.26 4.42
CA ARG A 237 -20.73 1.55 5.80
C ARG A 237 -20.00 0.68 6.83
N HIS A 238 -19.87 -0.62 6.58
CA HIS A 238 -19.14 -1.52 7.48
C HIS A 238 -17.68 -1.09 7.62
N ILE A 239 -17.05 -0.69 6.52
CA ILE A 239 -15.66 -0.23 6.53
C ILE A 239 -15.51 1.09 7.31
N GLU A 240 -16.46 2.02 7.13
CA GLU A 240 -16.45 3.32 7.81
C GLU A 240 -16.69 3.19 9.32
N GLN A 241 -17.60 2.29 9.74
CA GLN A 241 -17.99 2.14 11.14
C GLN A 241 -17.03 1.26 11.92
N ASP A 242 -16.69 0.09 11.38
CA ASP A 242 -16.02 -0.98 12.12
C ASP A 242 -14.63 -1.31 11.56
N GLY A 243 -14.27 -0.82 10.38
CA GLY A 243 -13.01 -1.18 9.72
C GLY A 243 -12.99 -2.60 9.17
N ILE A 244 -11.80 -3.06 8.77
CA ILE A 244 -11.58 -4.41 8.22
C ILE A 244 -10.76 -5.27 9.17
N THR A 245 -10.89 -6.59 8.99
CA THR A 245 -10.03 -7.55 9.68
C THR A 245 -8.86 -7.90 8.78
N GLU A 246 -7.64 -7.76 9.30
CA GLU A 246 -6.42 -8.12 8.59
C GLU A 246 -5.57 -9.10 9.40
N THR A 247 -4.84 -9.97 8.70
CA THR A 247 -3.81 -10.80 9.33
C THR A 247 -2.45 -10.17 9.06
N ALA A 248 -1.79 -9.65 10.09
CA ALA A 248 -0.47 -9.05 10.00
C ALA A 248 0.50 -9.81 10.92
N MET A 249 1.61 -10.32 10.37
CA MET A 249 2.63 -11.07 11.12
C MET A 249 2.06 -12.29 11.88
N GLY A 250 1.04 -12.94 11.33
CA GLY A 250 0.36 -14.08 11.96
C GLY A 250 -0.61 -13.70 13.10
N VAL A 251 -0.81 -12.40 13.35
CA VAL A 251 -1.77 -11.89 14.33
C VAL A 251 -2.97 -11.30 13.59
N VAL A 252 -4.17 -11.72 13.99
CA VAL A 252 -5.43 -11.15 13.47
C VAL A 252 -5.67 -9.81 14.17
N VAL A 253 -5.71 -8.74 13.39
CA VAL A 253 -6.04 -7.39 13.84
C VAL A 253 -7.47 -7.10 13.40
N SER A 254 -8.39 -7.10 14.36
CA SER A 254 -9.77 -6.71 14.12
C SER A 254 -9.89 -5.18 14.09
N ARG A 255 -10.84 -4.68 13.28
CA ARG A 255 -11.26 -3.28 13.22
C ARG A 255 -10.18 -2.28 12.78
N ARG A 256 -9.32 -2.67 11.83
CA ARG A 256 -8.38 -1.72 11.24
C ARG A 256 -9.16 -0.70 10.40
N PRO A 257 -9.11 0.61 10.71
CA PRO A 257 -9.84 1.60 9.93
C PRO A 257 -9.25 1.70 8.53
N VAL A 258 -10.11 1.62 7.51
CA VAL A 258 -9.73 1.89 6.12
C VAL A 258 -10.37 3.21 5.71
N THR A 259 -9.53 4.21 5.47
CA THR A 259 -10.01 5.50 4.98
C THR A 259 -10.32 5.40 3.50
N LEU A 260 -11.61 5.38 3.15
CA LEU A 260 -12.08 5.57 1.78
C LEU A 260 -11.94 7.06 1.43
N LEU A 261 -11.09 7.40 0.45
CA LEU A 261 -11.03 8.77 -0.05
C LEU A 261 -12.32 9.07 -0.83
N PRO A 262 -12.99 10.21 -0.58
CA PRO A 262 -14.03 10.71 -1.46
C PRO A 262 -13.46 10.89 -2.88
N GLU A 263 -14.27 10.66 -3.93
CA GLU A 263 -13.82 10.67 -5.33
C GLU A 263 -13.02 11.92 -5.71
N GLN A 264 -13.35 13.07 -5.11
CA GLN A 264 -12.68 14.36 -5.32
C GLN A 264 -11.20 14.40 -4.91
N TYR A 265 -10.71 13.44 -4.12
CA TYR A 265 -9.30 13.36 -3.69
C TYR A 265 -8.51 12.25 -4.37
N ARG A 266 -9.11 11.49 -5.31
CA ARG A 266 -8.36 10.57 -6.15
C ARG A 266 -7.53 11.39 -7.15
N ASP A 267 -6.26 11.03 -7.31
CA ASP A 267 -5.41 11.52 -8.41
C ASP A 267 -5.36 10.45 -9.52
N PRO A 268 -6.39 10.37 -10.38
CA PRO A 268 -6.48 9.35 -11.44
C PRO A 268 -5.32 9.47 -12.45
N PHE A 269 -4.64 10.62 -12.48
CA PHE A 269 -3.55 10.91 -13.41
C PHE A 269 -2.16 10.72 -12.79
N ALA A 270 -2.07 10.28 -11.53
CA ALA A 270 -0.82 10.11 -10.80
C ALA A 270 0.11 11.35 -10.90
N THR A 271 -0.51 12.53 -10.88
CA THR A 271 0.11 13.85 -10.85
C THR A 271 1.08 14.00 -9.69
N ASP A 272 0.76 13.44 -8.52
CA ASP A 272 1.52 13.57 -7.28
C ASP A 272 2.43 12.36 -6.98
N ALA A 273 2.23 11.24 -7.67
CA ALA A 273 3.01 10.02 -7.44
C ALA A 273 4.53 10.23 -7.60
N GLU A 274 5.34 9.73 -6.67
CA GLU A 274 6.80 9.84 -6.77
C GLU A 274 7.32 9.04 -7.98
N ASN A 275 8.37 9.54 -8.65
CA ASN A 275 9.03 8.89 -9.79
C ASN A 275 8.18 8.64 -11.05
N VAL A 276 6.94 9.12 -11.11
CA VAL A 276 6.07 8.98 -12.29
C VAL A 276 6.01 10.29 -13.10
N VAL A 277 6.36 10.22 -14.38
CA VAL A 277 6.25 11.37 -15.29
C VAL A 277 5.12 11.10 -16.30
N THR A 278 4.08 11.92 -16.24
CA THR A 278 2.92 11.93 -17.15
C THR A 278 2.91 13.21 -17.99
N PRO A 279 2.16 13.27 -19.10
CA PRO A 279 2.01 14.49 -19.89
C PRO A 279 1.51 15.68 -19.06
N PHE A 280 0.65 15.43 -18.07
CA PHE A 280 0.06 16.45 -17.20
C PHE A 280 1.03 16.99 -16.15
N ASN A 281 1.92 16.15 -15.60
CA ASN A 281 2.83 16.57 -14.53
C ASN A 281 4.23 17.00 -15.02
N ARG A 282 4.62 16.70 -16.28
CA ARG A 282 5.99 16.94 -16.79
C ARG A 282 6.50 18.36 -16.53
N ALA A 283 5.64 19.38 -16.63
CA ALA A 283 6.01 20.77 -16.42
C ALA A 283 6.25 21.13 -14.93
N SER A 284 5.48 20.52 -14.02
CA SER A 284 5.61 20.75 -12.57
C SER A 284 6.68 19.86 -11.92
N ARG A 285 7.13 18.80 -12.60
CA ARG A 285 8.14 17.88 -12.09
C ARG A 285 9.52 18.52 -11.89
N ARG A 286 10.15 18.12 -10.80
CA ARG A 286 11.51 18.52 -10.40
C ARG A 286 12.36 17.30 -10.13
N LEU A 287 13.66 17.44 -10.36
CA LEU A 287 14.68 16.51 -9.90
C LEU A 287 15.17 16.99 -8.54
N TRP A 288 14.96 16.18 -7.52
CA TRP A 288 15.46 16.40 -6.17
C TRP A 288 16.82 15.72 -6.02
N LEU A 289 17.80 16.50 -5.58
CA LEU A 289 19.21 16.16 -5.58
C LEU A 289 19.76 16.29 -4.16
N GLY A 290 20.28 15.19 -3.63
CA GLY A 290 21.01 15.19 -2.36
C GLY A 290 22.44 15.69 -2.58
N LEU A 291 22.81 16.75 -1.86
CA LEU A 291 24.15 17.33 -1.92
C LEU A 291 25.06 16.62 -0.91
N LYS A 292 26.34 16.50 -1.24
CA LYS A 292 27.34 15.84 -0.40
C LYS A 292 28.33 16.82 0.18
N TYR A 293 28.70 16.56 1.43
CA TYR A 293 29.67 17.31 2.20
C TYR A 293 30.65 16.34 2.85
N TRP A 294 31.93 16.67 2.81
CA TRP A 294 33.00 15.94 3.47
C TRP A 294 33.82 16.91 4.30
N GLU A 295 34.06 16.61 5.58
CA GLU A 295 34.81 17.48 6.50
C GLU A 295 34.30 18.95 6.53
N GLY A 296 32.98 19.14 6.34
CA GLY A 296 32.37 20.47 6.29
C GLY A 296 32.54 21.23 4.98
N GLU A 297 33.24 20.65 3.99
CA GLU A 297 33.39 21.20 2.64
C GLU A 297 32.44 20.51 1.64
N PRO A 298 31.89 21.26 0.66
CA PRO A 298 31.08 20.66 -0.40
C PRO A 298 31.92 19.78 -1.34
N VAL A 299 31.41 18.60 -1.68
CA VAL A 299 32.02 17.73 -2.70
C VAL A 299 31.89 18.35 -4.10
N LEU A 300 30.75 19.00 -4.38
CA LEU A 300 30.55 19.79 -5.60
C LEU A 300 30.92 21.25 -5.30
N ARG A 301 32.14 21.67 -5.61
CA ARG A 301 32.61 23.04 -5.31
C ARG A 301 32.27 24.01 -6.43
N LYS A 302 32.33 23.53 -7.68
CA LYS A 302 32.19 24.39 -8.86
C LYS A 302 31.56 23.64 -10.00
N ALA A 303 30.63 24.29 -10.68
CA ALA A 303 30.04 23.77 -11.92
C ALA A 303 30.07 24.88 -12.98
N ARG A 304 30.80 24.64 -14.08
CA ARG A 304 30.96 25.63 -15.16
C ARG A 304 30.60 25.03 -16.51
N LEU A 305 29.87 25.79 -17.33
CA LEU A 305 29.64 25.45 -18.73
C LEU A 305 30.95 25.53 -19.53
N ILE A 306 31.11 24.56 -20.44
CA ILE A 306 32.14 24.57 -21.47
C ILE A 306 31.51 25.09 -22.76
N SER A 307 30.50 24.39 -23.29
CA SER A 307 29.69 24.89 -24.41
C SER A 307 28.67 25.90 -23.93
N LYS A 308 28.72 27.11 -24.46
CA LYS A 308 27.74 28.17 -24.17
C LYS A 308 26.61 28.15 -25.21
N PRO A 309 25.42 28.70 -24.89
CA PRO A 309 24.34 28.85 -25.87
C PRO A 309 24.78 29.61 -27.13
N THR A 310 25.62 30.63 -26.95
CA THR A 310 26.16 31.47 -28.03
C THR A 310 27.23 30.77 -28.88
N LYS A 311 27.98 29.83 -28.29
CA LYS A 311 29.04 29.08 -28.97
C LYS A 311 29.10 27.65 -28.47
N ARG A 312 28.61 26.74 -29.31
CA ARG A 312 28.63 25.30 -29.07
C ARG A 312 29.93 24.72 -29.61
N ILE A 313 30.66 24.00 -28.76
CA ILE A 313 31.95 23.40 -29.10
C ILE A 313 31.72 21.89 -29.23
N HIS A 314 32.24 21.28 -30.30
CA HIS A 314 32.25 19.83 -30.47
C HIS A 314 33.70 19.37 -30.52
N LEU A 315 34.01 18.30 -29.80
CA LEU A 315 35.36 17.74 -29.75
C LEU A 315 35.36 16.32 -30.30
N GLY A 316 36.33 16.05 -31.17
CA GLY A 316 36.61 14.70 -31.65
C GLY A 316 37.29 13.84 -30.58
N VAL A 317 37.41 12.53 -30.85
CA VAL A 317 38.03 11.56 -29.91
C VAL A 317 39.47 11.95 -29.54
N LYS A 318 40.28 12.36 -30.54
CA LYS A 318 41.68 12.77 -30.33
C LYS A 318 41.78 14.03 -29.45
N GLU A 319 40.87 14.97 -29.63
CA GLU A 319 40.81 16.22 -28.89
C GLU A 319 40.34 16.00 -27.45
N LEU A 320 39.29 15.20 -27.24
CA LEU A 320 38.86 14.77 -25.90
C LEU A 320 39.98 14.04 -25.17
N GLY A 321 40.71 13.15 -25.85
CA GLY A 321 41.87 12.48 -25.28
C GLY A 321 42.97 13.45 -24.84
N ARG A 322 43.17 14.55 -25.59
CA ARG A 322 44.10 15.61 -25.20
C ARG A 322 43.61 16.36 -23.96
N VAL A 323 42.32 16.68 -23.89
CA VAL A 323 41.68 17.35 -22.75
C VAL A 323 41.79 16.51 -21.47
N VAL A 324 41.50 15.22 -21.56
CA VAL A 324 41.58 14.27 -20.43
C VAL A 324 43.00 14.16 -19.88
N ARG A 325 44.02 14.20 -20.76
CA ARG A 325 45.45 14.19 -20.36
C ARG A 325 45.96 15.55 -19.84
N GLY A 326 45.08 16.54 -19.65
CA GLY A 326 45.45 17.88 -19.16
C GLY A 326 45.95 18.86 -20.25
N GLY A 327 46.02 18.42 -21.50
CA GLY A 327 46.33 19.25 -22.66
C GLY A 327 45.13 20.09 -23.12
N GLN A 328 45.40 21.20 -23.81
CA GLN A 328 44.35 22.06 -24.35
C GLN A 328 43.93 21.60 -25.75
N ALA A 329 42.62 21.57 -26.03
CA ALA A 329 42.07 21.33 -27.36
C ALA A 329 41.17 22.51 -27.77
N GLY A 330 41.64 23.30 -28.75
CA GLY A 330 41.01 24.56 -29.12
C GLY A 330 40.86 25.49 -27.92
N GLU A 331 39.63 25.88 -27.60
CA GLU A 331 39.27 26.74 -26.46
C GLU A 331 39.04 25.95 -25.15
N VAL A 332 38.93 24.63 -25.23
CA VAL A 332 38.66 23.78 -24.06
C VAL A 332 39.97 23.46 -23.36
N LYS A 333 40.15 24.05 -22.17
CA LYS A 333 41.29 23.76 -21.29
C LYS A 333 41.25 22.31 -20.83
N GLY A 334 42.42 21.69 -20.72
CA GLY A 334 42.56 20.33 -20.19
C GLY A 334 42.05 20.19 -18.76
N MET A 335 41.76 18.95 -18.38
CA MET A 335 41.39 18.57 -17.03
C MET A 335 42.64 18.59 -16.16
N ARG A 336 42.69 19.51 -15.19
CA ARG A 336 43.90 19.76 -14.38
C ARG A 336 43.68 19.53 -12.90
N GLN A 337 42.42 19.39 -12.49
CA GLN A 337 42.06 19.15 -11.10
C GLN A 337 41.75 17.68 -10.89
N ILE A 338 42.24 17.16 -9.76
CA ILE A 338 41.93 15.80 -9.33
C ILE A 338 40.43 15.76 -8.98
N GLY A 339 39.73 14.73 -9.44
CA GLY A 339 38.27 14.63 -9.29
C GLY A 339 37.46 15.47 -10.29
N GLU A 340 38.11 16.27 -11.16
CA GLU A 340 37.38 17.00 -12.21
C GLU A 340 36.67 16.02 -13.15
N VAL A 341 35.40 16.32 -13.43
CA VAL A 341 34.55 15.58 -14.34
C VAL A 341 34.05 16.52 -15.42
N VAL A 342 34.18 16.10 -16.67
CA VAL A 342 33.66 16.80 -17.83
C VAL A 342 32.51 15.96 -18.40
N ALA A 343 31.30 16.52 -18.39
CA ALA A 343 30.13 15.90 -19.00
C ALA A 343 30.09 16.24 -20.49
N VAL A 344 29.94 15.22 -21.33
CA VAL A 344 29.90 15.31 -22.79
C VAL A 344 28.57 14.75 -23.29
N SER A 345 27.87 15.53 -24.11
CA SER A 345 26.69 15.06 -24.83
C SER A 345 27.14 14.29 -26.07
N THR A 346 26.73 13.03 -26.16
CA THR A 346 27.03 12.13 -27.28
C THR A 346 25.73 11.55 -27.83
N ASP A 347 25.81 10.80 -28.94
CA ASP A 347 24.66 10.10 -29.53
C ASP A 347 24.10 8.99 -28.60
N ARG A 348 24.90 8.52 -27.63
CA ARG A 348 24.50 7.52 -26.62
C ARG A 348 24.09 8.14 -25.28
N GLY A 349 23.85 9.46 -25.25
CA GLY A 349 23.50 10.20 -24.05
C GLY A 349 24.65 11.00 -23.45
N VAL A 350 24.44 11.51 -22.23
CA VAL A 350 25.45 12.29 -21.52
C VAL A 350 26.41 11.35 -20.80
N MET A 351 27.69 11.48 -21.08
CA MET A 351 28.76 10.61 -20.60
C MET A 351 29.93 11.42 -20.07
N GLU A 352 30.80 10.78 -19.30
CA GLU A 352 32.01 11.44 -18.79
C GLU A 352 33.12 11.41 -19.86
N ALA A 353 34.00 12.41 -19.86
CA ALA A 353 34.98 12.58 -20.93
C ALA A 353 35.99 11.42 -21.04
N ARG A 354 36.41 10.77 -19.95
CA ARG A 354 37.27 9.57 -19.97
C ARG A 354 36.49 8.39 -20.55
N GLU A 355 35.24 8.19 -20.13
CA GLU A 355 34.34 7.16 -20.69
C GLU A 355 34.13 7.34 -22.21
N CYS A 356 34.05 8.59 -22.68
CA CYS A 356 33.98 8.90 -24.12
C CYS A 356 35.26 8.51 -24.86
N VAL A 357 36.43 8.80 -24.28
CA VAL A 357 37.74 8.46 -24.88
C VAL A 357 37.94 6.95 -24.95
N GLU A 358 37.59 6.22 -23.88
CA GLU A 358 37.65 4.75 -23.83
C GLU A 358 36.79 4.11 -24.93
N ARG A 359 35.56 4.62 -25.11
CA ARG A 359 34.63 4.13 -26.14
C ARG A 359 34.89 4.69 -27.53
N LYS A 360 35.88 5.58 -27.68
CA LYS A 360 36.20 6.27 -28.94
C LYS A 360 35.01 7.04 -29.52
N ILE A 361 34.25 7.72 -28.67
CA ILE A 361 33.08 8.53 -29.05
C ILE A 361 33.41 10.02 -28.84
N GLY A 362 33.15 10.84 -29.85
CA GLY A 362 33.25 12.30 -29.76
C GLY A 362 31.95 12.93 -29.25
N GLY A 363 31.94 14.24 -29.03
CA GLY A 363 30.69 14.90 -28.67
C GLY A 363 30.84 16.35 -28.25
N GLN A 364 29.74 16.90 -27.74
CA GLN A 364 29.67 18.26 -27.24
C GLN A 364 30.00 18.29 -25.74
N PRO A 365 31.17 18.80 -25.30
CA PRO A 365 31.41 19.06 -23.88
C PRO A 365 30.41 20.10 -23.34
N LEU A 366 29.60 19.69 -22.37
CA LEU A 366 28.53 20.48 -21.78
C LEU A 366 29.06 21.35 -20.64
N CYS A 367 29.52 20.71 -19.57
CA CYS A 367 29.99 21.37 -18.37
C CYS A 367 31.12 20.57 -17.71
N ARG A 368 31.85 21.26 -16.83
CA ARG A 368 32.86 20.69 -15.96
C ARG A 368 32.47 20.92 -14.50
N VAL A 369 32.66 19.91 -13.68
CA VAL A 369 32.30 19.89 -12.27
C VAL A 369 33.48 19.34 -11.45
N TRP A 370 33.79 19.98 -10.33
CA TRP A 370 34.83 19.59 -9.38
C TRP A 370 34.58 20.19 -8.00
#